data_AF-A0A377DP46-F1
#
_entry.id   AF-A0A377DP46-F1
#
_cell.length_a   1.000
_cell.length_b   1.000
_cell.length_c   1.000
_cell.angle_alpha   90.00
_cell.angle_beta   90.00
_cell.angle_gamma   90.00
#
_symmetry.space_group_name_H-M   'P 1'
#
loop_
_entity.id
_entity.type
_entity.pdbx_description
1 polymer ?
#
loop_
_entity_poly.entity_id
_entity_poly.type
_entity_poly.pdbx_seq_one_letter_code
_entity_poly.pdbx_strand_id
1 'polypeptide(L)'
;MRKLYGVPSPCIISTTEDAVYWQPQPFTGEQNVNAVERAFDIVIQPTIHTFYTTQFAGDMHAQFGDIKLTLLQTWSEDDFRRVQENLIGHLVTQKRLKLPPTLFIATLEEELEVISVCNLSGEVCKETLGTRKRTHLASNLAEFLNQLKPLL
;
A
#
# COMPACT_ATOMS: atom_id res chain seq x y z
N MET A 1 15.48 3.60 -4.59
CA MET A 1 15.80 5.04 -4.86
C MET A 1 15.68 5.48 -6.32
N ARG A 2 15.97 4.65 -7.35
CA ARG A 2 15.74 5.02 -8.77
C ARG A 2 14.28 5.19 -9.21
N LYS A 3 13.32 4.57 -8.50
CA LYS A 3 11.89 4.55 -8.89
C LYS A 3 11.16 5.90 -8.79
N LEU A 4 11.72 6.90 -8.09
CA LEU A 4 11.08 8.20 -7.88
C LEU A 4 11.71 9.34 -8.71
N TYR A 5 12.78 9.04 -9.44
CA TYR A 5 13.45 10.04 -10.27
C TYR A 5 12.53 10.51 -11.40
N GLY A 6 12.31 11.82 -11.49
CA GLY A 6 11.42 12.43 -12.48
C GLY A 6 9.92 12.41 -12.13
N VAL A 7 9.53 11.88 -10.96
CA VAL A 7 8.13 11.93 -10.49
C VAL A 7 7.98 13.05 -9.44
N PRO A 8 7.27 14.15 -9.73
CA PRO A 8 7.12 15.27 -8.81
C PRO A 8 6.44 14.87 -7.50
N SER A 9 6.94 15.42 -6.39
CA SER A 9 6.33 15.27 -5.07
C SER A 9 6.79 16.38 -4.12
N PRO A 10 5.94 16.81 -3.17
CA PRO A 10 6.36 17.69 -2.09
C PRO A 10 7.43 17.06 -1.18
N CYS A 11 7.57 15.73 -1.20
CA CYS A 11 8.53 15.02 -0.35
C CYS A 11 9.99 15.28 -0.74
N ILE A 12 10.25 15.74 -1.97
CA ILE A 12 11.60 15.90 -2.50
C ILE A 12 12.32 17.06 -1.80
N ILE A 13 13.46 16.75 -1.18
CA ILE A 13 14.38 17.74 -0.59
C ILE A 13 15.44 18.13 -1.63
N SER A 14 16.05 17.13 -2.25
CA SER A 14 17.10 17.31 -3.25
C SER A 14 17.16 16.11 -4.19
N THR A 15 17.68 16.36 -5.39
CA THR A 15 17.85 15.36 -6.44
C THR A 15 19.30 15.36 -6.87
N THR A 16 19.91 14.18 -6.93
CA THR A 16 21.22 13.95 -7.56
C THR A 16 21.02 13.30 -8.92
N GLU A 17 22.09 13.04 -9.66
CA GLU A 17 22.00 12.33 -10.95
C GLU A 17 21.37 10.92 -10.82
N ASP A 18 21.52 10.28 -9.66
CA ASP A 18 21.12 8.88 -9.46
C ASP A 18 19.98 8.67 -8.44
N ALA A 19 19.65 9.68 -7.62
CA ALA A 19 18.75 9.51 -6.49
C ALA A 19 17.94 10.76 -6.14
N VAL A 20 16.84 10.53 -5.45
CA VAL A 20 15.99 11.55 -4.84
C VAL A 20 16.06 11.38 -3.33
N TYR A 21 16.49 12.43 -2.63
CA TYR A 21 16.40 12.53 -1.18
C TYR A 21 15.07 13.14 -0.80
N TRP A 22 14.39 12.52 0.15
CA TRP A 22 13.03 12.89 0.50
C TRP A 22 12.77 12.80 2.01
N GLN A 23 11.72 13.49 2.45
CA GLN A 23 11.15 13.38 3.79
C GLN A 23 9.63 13.31 3.70
N PRO A 24 8.94 12.70 4.68
CA PRO A 24 7.49 12.71 4.69
C PRO A 24 6.96 14.15 4.74
N GLN A 25 5.83 14.36 4.08
CA GLN A 25 5.12 15.64 4.05
C GLN A 25 3.65 15.44 4.39
N PRO A 26 2.96 16.49 4.89
CA PRO A 26 1.52 16.43 5.10
C PRO A 26 0.78 16.00 3.82
N PHE A 27 -0.19 15.10 3.98
CA PHE A 27 -1.10 14.76 2.90
C PHE A 27 -2.04 15.94 2.61
N THR A 28 -2.33 16.18 1.33
CA THR A 28 -3.30 17.18 0.87
C THR A 28 -4.38 16.52 0.01
N GLY A 29 -5.61 17.05 0.09
CA GLY A 29 -6.78 16.52 -0.60
C GLY A 29 -7.74 15.75 0.31
N GLU A 30 -8.58 14.91 -0.30
CA GLU A 30 -9.58 14.10 0.41
C GLU A 30 -8.88 12.93 1.13
N GLN A 31 -8.93 12.90 2.47
CA GLN A 31 -8.26 11.89 3.31
C GLN A 31 -9.05 10.57 3.41
N ASN A 32 -9.44 10.04 2.27
CA ASN A 32 -10.11 8.76 2.16
C ASN A 32 -9.91 8.16 0.75
N VAL A 33 -10.14 6.85 0.63
CA VAL A 33 -10.16 6.14 -0.66
C VAL A 33 -11.59 5.94 -1.16
N ASN A 34 -12.51 6.88 -0.90
CA ASN A 34 -13.91 6.75 -1.28
C ASN A 34 -14.10 6.64 -2.81
N ALA A 35 -13.14 7.07 -3.63
CA ALA A 35 -13.22 6.83 -5.06
C ALA A 35 -13.18 5.34 -5.40
N VAL A 36 -12.43 4.54 -4.62
CA VAL A 36 -12.41 3.06 -4.74
C VAL A 36 -13.75 2.47 -4.31
N GLU A 37 -14.29 2.92 -3.17
CA GLU A 37 -15.61 2.49 -2.68
C GLU A 37 -16.71 2.74 -3.72
N ARG A 38 -16.77 3.96 -4.27
CA ARG A 38 -17.74 4.34 -5.31
C ARG A 38 -17.57 3.54 -6.59
N ALA A 39 -16.33 3.32 -7.04
CA ALA A 39 -16.06 2.61 -8.28
C ALA A 39 -16.38 1.11 -8.19
N PHE A 40 -16.25 0.52 -7.00
CA PHE A 40 -16.36 -0.93 -6.82
C PHE A 40 -17.62 -1.39 -6.08
N ASP A 41 -18.38 -0.47 -5.48
CA ASP A 41 -19.53 -0.74 -4.61
C ASP A 41 -19.13 -1.62 -3.42
N ILE A 42 -18.25 -1.09 -2.57
CA ILE A 42 -17.69 -1.75 -1.39
C ILE A 42 -17.47 -0.73 -0.27
N VAL A 43 -17.57 -1.18 0.98
CA VAL A 43 -17.09 -0.43 2.15
C VAL A 43 -15.69 -0.91 2.51
N ILE A 44 -14.71 -0.02 2.48
CA ILE A 44 -13.31 -0.34 2.75
C ILE A 44 -13.01 -0.21 4.24
N GLN A 45 -12.12 -1.07 4.74
CA GLN A 45 -11.63 -0.99 6.12
C GLN A 45 -11.08 0.42 6.42
N PRO A 46 -11.53 1.09 7.50
CA PRO A 46 -11.09 2.45 7.84
C PRO A 46 -9.57 2.60 7.91
N THR A 47 -8.86 1.56 8.33
CA THR A 47 -7.40 1.54 8.40
C THR A 47 -6.71 1.75 7.05
N ILE A 48 -7.33 1.35 5.93
CA ILE A 48 -6.78 1.59 4.58
C ILE A 48 -6.95 3.05 4.16
N HIS A 49 -8.05 3.70 4.54
CA HIS A 49 -8.22 5.14 4.34
C HIS A 49 -7.08 5.89 5.02
N THR A 50 -6.83 5.57 6.29
CA THR A 50 -5.75 6.18 7.07
C THR A 50 -4.37 5.86 6.48
N PHE A 51 -4.12 4.60 6.08
CA PHE A 51 -2.81 4.16 5.58
C PHE A 51 -2.32 5.00 4.40
N TYR A 52 -3.17 5.22 3.40
CA TYR A 52 -2.79 5.95 2.18
C TYR A 52 -2.94 7.48 2.28
N THR A 53 -3.53 8.01 3.36
CA THR A 53 -3.83 9.45 3.45
C THR A 53 -3.27 10.13 4.70
N THR A 54 -2.48 9.43 5.51
CA THR A 54 -1.81 10.03 6.68
C THR A 54 -0.73 11.03 6.27
N GLN A 55 0.04 10.70 5.23
CA GLN A 55 1.17 11.51 4.77
C GLN A 55 1.52 11.18 3.32
N PHE A 56 2.21 12.11 2.65
CA PHE A 56 3.00 11.75 1.49
C PHE A 56 4.35 11.21 1.92
N ALA A 57 4.80 10.12 1.29
CA ALA A 57 6.08 9.49 1.54
C ALA A 57 6.49 8.61 0.36
N GLY A 58 7.79 8.34 0.24
CA GLY A 58 8.27 7.29 -0.67
C GLY A 58 8.06 5.90 -0.06
N ASP A 59 8.06 4.89 -0.93
CA ASP A 59 8.04 3.49 -0.49
C ASP A 59 9.22 3.19 0.46
N MET A 60 8.97 2.37 1.48
CA MET A 60 9.93 2.06 2.54
C MET A 60 10.25 0.57 2.58
N HIS A 61 11.53 0.23 2.61
CA HIS A 61 11.96 -1.15 2.81
C HIS A 61 11.89 -1.51 4.30
N ALA A 62 11.28 -2.66 4.60
CA ALA A 62 11.10 -3.13 5.96
C ALA A 62 11.14 -4.65 6.04
N GLN A 63 11.09 -5.15 7.26
CA GLN A 63 11.07 -6.57 7.57
C GLN A 63 10.05 -6.88 8.67
N PHE A 64 9.22 -7.90 8.45
CA PHE A 64 8.27 -8.46 9.42
C PHE A 64 8.67 -9.91 9.74
N GLY A 65 9.21 -10.16 10.94
CA GLY A 65 9.85 -11.44 11.23
C GLY A 65 11.02 -11.70 10.27
N ASP A 66 10.92 -12.74 9.45
CA ASP A 66 11.89 -13.06 8.38
C ASP A 66 11.45 -12.57 6.98
N ILE A 67 10.28 -11.94 6.88
CA ILE A 67 9.70 -11.49 5.59
C ILE A 67 10.21 -10.09 5.27
N LYS A 68 11.03 -9.97 4.23
CA LYS A 68 11.43 -8.68 3.65
C LYS A 68 10.33 -8.16 2.74
N LEU A 69 10.04 -6.86 2.82
CA LEU A 69 8.95 -6.24 2.08
C LEU A 69 9.26 -4.79 1.74
N THR A 70 8.55 -4.26 0.75
CA THR A 70 8.49 -2.83 0.45
C THR A 70 7.10 -2.32 0.81
N LEU A 71 7.02 -1.54 1.90
CA LEU A 71 5.81 -0.90 2.35
C LEU A 71 5.48 0.25 1.40
N LEU A 72 4.28 0.18 0.81
CA LEU A 72 3.84 1.12 -0.21
C LEU A 72 3.31 2.39 0.43
N GLN A 73 3.65 3.53 -0.15
CA GLN A 73 3.15 4.83 0.30
C GLN A 73 2.56 5.63 -0.86
N THR A 74 1.85 6.70 -0.53
CA THR A 74 1.38 7.68 -1.50
C THR A 74 2.43 8.76 -1.68
N TRP A 75 2.96 8.91 -2.90
CA TRP A 75 4.07 9.83 -3.17
C TRP A 75 3.64 11.28 -3.35
N SER A 76 2.45 11.50 -3.93
CA SER A 76 1.88 12.81 -4.25
C SER A 76 0.38 12.66 -4.55
N GLU A 77 -0.33 13.76 -4.82
CA GLU A 77 -1.75 13.71 -5.23
C GLU A 77 -1.95 12.93 -6.54
N ASP A 78 -1.06 13.11 -7.52
CA ASP A 78 -1.12 12.37 -8.78
C ASP A 78 -0.87 10.87 -8.59
N ASP A 79 0.05 10.54 -7.67
CA ASP A 79 0.30 9.16 -7.30
C ASP A 79 -0.88 8.56 -6.53
N PHE A 80 -1.54 9.33 -5.66
CA PHE A 80 -2.73 8.89 -4.93
C PHE A 80 -3.86 8.43 -5.86
N ARG A 81 -4.05 9.12 -6.99
CA ARG A 81 -4.97 8.68 -8.04
C ARG A 81 -4.58 7.32 -8.62
N ARG A 82 -3.30 7.11 -8.93
CA ARG A 82 -2.78 5.82 -9.42
C ARG A 82 -2.92 4.71 -8.38
N VAL A 83 -2.67 5.00 -7.11
CA VAL A 83 -2.89 4.05 -6.00
C VAL A 83 -4.35 3.59 -6.00
N GLN A 84 -5.31 4.50 -6.07
CA GLN A 84 -6.73 4.15 -6.12
C GLN A 84 -7.10 3.35 -7.37
N GLU A 85 -6.57 3.71 -8.55
CA GLU A 85 -6.75 2.93 -9.80
C GLU A 85 -6.24 1.48 -9.65
N ASN A 86 -5.06 1.31 -9.04
CA ASN A 86 -4.49 -0.02 -8.80
C ASN A 86 -5.31 -0.83 -7.79
N LEU A 87 -5.81 -0.21 -6.72
CA LEU A 87 -6.70 -0.87 -5.76
C LEU A 87 -8.01 -1.34 -6.42
N ILE A 88 -8.60 -0.51 -7.29
CA ILE A 88 -9.78 -0.89 -8.08
C ILE A 88 -9.47 -2.09 -8.96
N GLY A 89 -8.35 -2.06 -9.71
CA GLY A 89 -7.94 -3.15 -10.59
C GLY A 89 -7.73 -4.48 -9.84
N HIS A 90 -7.15 -4.42 -8.64
CA HIS A 90 -6.98 -5.57 -7.76
C HIS A 90 -8.34 -6.15 -7.31
N LEU A 91 -9.23 -5.31 -6.80
CA LEU A 91 -10.58 -5.71 -6.37
C LEU A 91 -11.40 -6.31 -7.52
N VAL A 92 -11.34 -5.73 -8.73
CA VAL A 92 -11.98 -6.26 -9.94
C VAL A 92 -11.49 -7.67 -10.26
N THR A 93 -10.18 -7.89 -10.20
CA THR A 93 -9.59 -9.21 -10.42
C THR A 93 -10.06 -10.21 -9.37
N GLN A 94 -10.09 -9.83 -8.10
CA GLN A 94 -10.57 -10.67 -7.01
C GLN A 94 -12.04 -11.05 -7.17
N LYS A 95 -12.93 -10.10 -7.50
CA LYS A 95 -14.35 -10.37 -7.74
C LYS A 95 -14.57 -11.29 -8.94
N ARG A 96 -13.84 -11.09 -10.04
CA ARG A 96 -13.88 -11.99 -11.21
C ARG A 96 -13.53 -13.43 -10.83
N LEU A 97 -12.55 -13.61 -9.94
CA LEU A 97 -12.10 -14.93 -9.46
C LEU A 97 -12.85 -15.42 -8.22
N LYS A 98 -13.88 -14.69 -7.76
CA LYS A 98 -14.66 -14.98 -6.54
C LYS A 98 -13.79 -15.11 -5.27
N LEU A 99 -12.70 -14.37 -5.21
CA LEU A 99 -11.79 -14.33 -4.07
C LEU A 99 -12.30 -13.35 -3.01
N PRO A 100 -11.99 -13.54 -1.71
CA PRO A 100 -12.37 -12.56 -0.70
C PRO A 100 -11.62 -11.24 -0.93
N PRO A 101 -12.23 -10.07 -0.73
CA PRO A 101 -11.59 -8.79 -1.03
C PRO A 101 -10.42 -8.48 -0.07
N THR A 102 -9.32 -7.97 -0.60
CA THR A 102 -8.20 -7.40 0.16
C THR A 102 -7.72 -6.11 -0.50
N LEU A 103 -6.96 -5.31 0.24
CA LEU A 103 -6.28 -4.13 -0.27
C LEU A 103 -4.79 -4.25 0.07
N PHE A 104 -3.95 -4.35 -0.96
CA PHE A 104 -2.51 -4.54 -0.80
C PHE A 104 -1.88 -3.28 -0.18
N ILE A 105 -0.87 -3.48 0.66
CA ILE A 105 -0.14 -2.42 1.40
C ILE A 105 1.38 -2.57 1.29
N ALA A 106 1.87 -3.75 0.90
CA ALA A 106 3.28 -3.97 0.65
C ALA A 106 3.51 -5.00 -0.46
N THR A 107 4.64 -4.86 -1.16
CA THR A 107 5.13 -5.84 -2.13
C THR A 107 6.26 -6.68 -1.53
N LEU A 108 6.41 -7.89 -2.05
CA LEU A 108 7.49 -8.81 -1.73
C LEU A 108 8.44 -8.94 -2.92
N GLU A 109 9.52 -9.70 -2.75
CA GLU A 109 10.44 -10.01 -3.86
C GLU A 109 9.77 -10.91 -4.91
N GLU A 110 8.92 -11.84 -4.47
CA GLU A 110 8.07 -12.62 -5.37
C GLU A 110 6.95 -11.74 -5.96
N GLU A 111 6.98 -11.53 -7.28
CA GLU A 111 6.06 -10.61 -7.98
C GLU A 111 4.56 -10.91 -7.77
N LEU A 112 4.22 -12.18 -7.54
CA LEU A 112 2.83 -12.61 -7.32
C LEU A 112 2.43 -12.67 -5.85
N GLU A 113 3.34 -12.38 -4.92
CA GLU A 113 3.04 -12.35 -3.49
C GLU A 113 3.03 -10.91 -2.96
N VAL A 114 1.97 -10.55 -2.24
CA VAL A 114 1.79 -9.23 -1.65
C VAL A 114 1.31 -9.37 -0.20
N ILE A 115 1.49 -8.32 0.58
CA ILE A 115 0.87 -8.19 1.90
C ILE A 115 -0.27 -7.20 1.79
N SER A 116 -1.41 -7.58 2.35
CA SER A 116 -2.67 -6.86 2.21
C SER A 116 -3.46 -6.86 3.50
N VAL A 117 -4.39 -5.90 3.64
CA VAL A 117 -5.45 -5.94 4.63
C VAL A 117 -6.64 -6.73 4.08
N CYS A 118 -7.11 -7.73 4.81
CA CYS A 118 -8.35 -8.43 4.50
C CYS A 118 -9.53 -7.51 4.78
N ASN A 119 -10.34 -7.22 3.75
CA ASN A 119 -11.41 -6.24 3.92
C ASN A 119 -12.55 -6.77 4.81
N LEU A 120 -12.64 -8.08 5.03
CA LEU A 120 -13.67 -8.70 5.86
C LEU A 120 -13.37 -8.59 7.37
N SER A 121 -12.10 -8.77 7.76
CA SER A 121 -11.68 -8.89 9.16
C SER A 121 -10.81 -7.72 9.63
N GLY A 122 -10.16 -6.99 8.73
CA GLY A 122 -9.14 -5.99 9.06
C GLY A 122 -7.76 -6.59 9.38
N GLU A 123 -7.62 -7.92 9.34
CA GLU A 123 -6.34 -8.60 9.57
C GLU A 123 -5.36 -8.29 8.43
N VAL A 124 -4.07 -8.31 8.74
CA VAL A 124 -3.01 -8.23 7.72
C VAL A 124 -2.62 -9.65 7.32
N CYS A 125 -2.62 -9.93 6.03
CA CYS A 125 -2.29 -11.24 5.48
C CYS A 125 -1.31 -11.14 4.31
N LYS A 126 -0.44 -12.13 4.18
CA LYS A 126 0.30 -12.42 2.95
C LYS A 126 -0.59 -13.21 2.01
N GLU A 127 -0.73 -12.78 0.76
CA GLU A 127 -1.53 -13.48 -0.26
C GLU A 127 -0.76 -13.70 -1.55
N THR A 128 -1.15 -14.75 -2.29
CA THR A 128 -0.70 -14.97 -3.66
C THR A 128 -1.80 -14.52 -4.62
N LEU A 129 -1.50 -13.51 -5.44
CA LEU A 129 -2.44 -12.88 -6.38
C LEU A 129 -3.12 -13.91 -7.27
N GLY A 130 -4.43 -13.77 -7.45
CA GLY A 130 -5.24 -14.67 -8.27
C GLY A 130 -5.59 -16.01 -7.60
N THR A 131 -5.22 -16.24 -6.34
CA THR A 131 -5.50 -17.48 -5.61
C THR A 131 -6.21 -17.25 -4.28
N ARG A 132 -6.67 -18.32 -3.62
CA ARG A 132 -7.20 -18.27 -2.24
C ARG A 132 -6.11 -18.43 -1.17
N LYS A 133 -4.83 -18.58 -1.56
CA LYS A 133 -3.73 -18.82 -0.61
C LYS A 133 -3.48 -17.55 0.20
N ARG A 134 -3.71 -17.63 1.50
CA ARG A 134 -3.49 -16.54 2.47
C ARG A 134 -2.84 -17.07 3.72
N THR A 135 -1.94 -16.28 4.27
CA THR A 135 -1.29 -16.54 5.57
C THR A 135 -1.49 -15.31 6.44
N HIS A 136 -2.13 -15.46 7.60
CA HIS A 136 -2.27 -14.40 8.59
C HIS A 136 -0.89 -13.92 9.05
N LEU A 137 -0.72 -12.59 9.14
CA LEU A 137 0.50 -11.96 9.66
C LEU A 137 0.25 -11.21 10.97
N ALA A 138 -0.81 -10.41 11.04
CA ALA A 138 -1.16 -9.63 12.22
C ALA A 138 -2.68 -9.42 12.33
N SER A 139 -3.17 -9.21 13.54
CA SER A 139 -4.61 -9.11 13.80
C SER A 139 -5.21 -7.81 13.23
N ASN A 140 -4.39 -6.79 13.03
CA ASN A 140 -4.78 -5.52 12.43
C ASN A 140 -3.56 -4.75 11.89
N LEU A 141 -3.82 -3.68 11.14
CA LEU A 141 -2.76 -2.87 10.52
C LEU A 141 -1.82 -2.19 11.53
N ALA A 142 -2.34 -1.68 12.64
CA ALA A 142 -1.51 -1.03 13.64
C ALA A 142 -0.51 -2.01 14.28
N GLU A 143 -0.97 -3.22 14.62
CA GLU A 143 -0.10 -4.28 15.11
C GLU A 143 1.00 -4.64 14.09
N PHE A 144 0.64 -4.78 12.82
CA PHE A 144 1.61 -5.04 11.74
C PHE A 144 2.68 -3.96 11.67
N LEU A 145 2.28 -2.69 11.61
CA LEU A 145 3.21 -1.55 11.51
C LEU A 145 4.13 -1.45 12.73
N ASN A 146 3.63 -1.70 13.94
CA ASN A 146 4.43 -1.67 15.17
C ASN A 146 5.49 -2.79 15.24
N GLN A 147 5.33 -3.86 14.47
CA GLN A 147 6.28 -4.97 14.41
C GLN A 147 7.30 -4.84 13.27
N LEU A 148 7.11 -3.89 12.35
CA LEU A 148 8.03 -3.67 11.25
C LEU A 148 9.39 -3.16 11.75
N LYS A 149 10.44 -3.75 11.19
CA LYS A 149 11.82 -3.26 11.35
C LYS A 149 12.28 -2.61 10.06
N PRO A 150 12.86 -1.40 10.08
CA PRO A 150 13.45 -0.80 8.90
C PRO A 150 14.51 -1.71 8.29
N LEU A 151 14.51 -1.83 6.95
CA LEU A 151 15.52 -2.55 6.19
C LEU A 151 16.28 -1.52 5.34
N LEU A 152 17.59 -1.42 5.57
CA LEU A 152 18.48 -0.47 4.88
C LEU A 152 19.20 -1.13 3.70
#